data_AF-A0A7S0VXD8-F1
#
_entry.id   AF-A0A7S0VXD8-F1
#
_cell.length_a   1.000
_cell.length_b   1.000
_cell.length_c   1.000
_cell.angle_alpha   90.00
_cell.angle_beta   90.00
_cell.angle_gamma   90.00
#
_symmetry.space_group_name_H-M   'P 1'
#
loop_
_entity.id
_entity.type
_entity.pdbx_description
1 polymer ?
#
loop_
_entity_poly.entity_id
_entity_poly.type
_entity_poly.pdbx_seq_one_letter_code
_entity_poly.pdbx_strand_id
1 'polypeptide(L)'
;LRQPSNASGGLLRVQPAVRVYDRGGNLASDGRQLVNVSYVNATGLPPLRPAGSGYSVEGTGVVNFTDLAVAQAGPNMSLVFFSGAEVHAGRAPLFYSAPFDVVIGDPFSFDLLQHPASSWAGEPFSVQPSMVLRDRGGNVVPIP
;
A
#
# COMPACT_ATOMS: atom_id res chain seq x y z
N LEU A 1 14.58 2.17 14.31
CA LEU A 1 13.55 1.54 13.46
C LEU A 1 12.23 2.21 13.76
N ARG A 2 11.40 2.40 12.74
CA ARG A 2 10.07 2.98 12.86
C ARG A 2 9.07 2.00 12.28
N GLN A 3 8.05 1.65 13.06
CA GLN A 3 6.95 0.80 12.62
C GLN A 3 5.98 1.63 11.76
N PRO A 4 5.31 1.01 10.78
CA PRO A 4 4.17 1.63 10.14
C PRO A 4 3.01 1.75 11.14
N SER A 5 2.10 2.67 10.88
CA SER A 5 0.82 2.76 11.61
C SER A 5 -0.35 2.55 10.65
N ASN A 6 -1.57 2.64 11.18
CA ASN A 6 -2.80 2.57 10.39
C ASN A 6 -2.76 3.51 9.17
N ALA A 7 -3.41 3.06 8.09
CA ALA A 7 -3.62 3.82 6.86
C ALA A 7 -5.10 4.13 6.64
N SER A 8 -5.37 5.16 5.84
CA SER A 8 -6.72 5.53 5.41
C SER A 8 -6.68 5.88 3.92
N GLY A 9 -7.36 5.08 3.10
CA GLY A 9 -7.40 5.26 1.65
C GLY A 9 -6.04 5.24 0.95
N GLY A 10 -5.11 4.39 1.40
CA GLY A 10 -3.81 4.22 0.75
C GLY A 10 -2.62 4.52 1.66
N LEU A 11 -2.28 5.79 1.86
CA LEU A 11 -1.01 6.18 2.50
C LEU A 11 -0.94 5.76 3.97
N LEU A 12 0.18 5.17 4.39
CA LEU A 12 0.45 4.97 5.81
C LEU A 12 0.66 6.32 6.51
N ARG A 13 -0.02 6.53 7.65
CA ARG A 13 0.15 7.75 8.45
C ARG A 13 1.56 7.88 9.02
N VAL A 14 2.11 6.78 9.53
CA VAL A 14 3.52 6.67 9.91
C VAL A 14 4.18 5.74 8.91
N GLN A 15 5.20 6.25 8.23
CA GLN A 15 5.98 5.48 7.27
C GLN A 15 7.00 4.60 7.99
N PRO A 16 7.28 3.38 7.55
CA PRO A 16 8.28 2.54 8.22
C PRO A 16 9.71 3.06 8.01
N ALA A 17 10.65 2.57 8.82
CA ALA A 17 12.08 2.74 8.60
C ALA A 17 12.84 1.51 9.11
N VAL A 18 13.67 0.90 8.26
CA VAL A 18 14.41 -0.33 8.56
C VAL A 18 15.92 -0.11 8.56
N ARG A 19 16.63 -0.99 9.26
CA ARG A 19 18.09 -1.04 9.24
C ARG A 19 18.56 -2.22 8.41
N VAL A 20 19.64 -2.04 7.68
CA VAL A 20 20.28 -3.10 6.92
C VAL A 20 21.67 -3.35 7.52
N TYR A 21 21.97 -4.62 7.73
CA TYR A 21 23.22 -5.07 8.31
C TYR A 21 23.99 -5.93 7.29
N ASP A 22 25.31 -5.82 7.31
CA ASP A 22 26.19 -6.71 6.56
C ASP A 22 26.26 -8.11 7.22
N ARG A 23 26.98 -9.04 6.59
CA ARG A 23 27.17 -10.41 7.13
C ARG A 23 27.95 -10.44 8.46
N GLY A 24 28.72 -9.39 8.75
CA GLY A 24 29.46 -9.22 10.00
C GLY A 24 28.64 -8.59 11.13
N GLY A 25 27.38 -8.21 10.87
CA GLY A 25 26.49 -7.56 11.83
C GLY A 25 26.70 -6.05 11.96
N ASN A 26 27.49 -5.42 11.08
CA ASN A 26 27.65 -3.97 11.06
C ASN A 26 26.56 -3.33 10.22
N LEU A 27 26.23 -2.05 10.50
CA LEU A 27 25.33 -1.29 9.64
C LEU A 27 25.94 -1.18 8.23
N ALA A 28 25.12 -1.50 7.23
CA ALA A 28 25.48 -1.35 5.83
C ALA A 28 25.84 0.12 5.54
N SER A 29 27.09 0.38 5.19
CA SER A 29 27.57 1.74 4.91
C SER A 29 27.65 2.05 3.41
N ASP A 30 27.47 1.04 2.54
CA ASP A 30 27.41 1.25 1.10
C ASP A 30 26.00 1.65 0.68
N GLY A 31 25.83 2.89 0.20
CA GLY A 31 24.53 3.45 -0.19
C GLY A 31 23.88 2.82 -1.44
N ARG A 32 24.24 1.58 -1.78
CA ARG A 32 23.77 0.84 -2.97
C ARG A 32 22.82 -0.30 -2.63
N GLN A 33 22.52 -0.54 -1.36
CA GLN A 33 21.61 -1.62 -0.98
C GLN A 33 20.16 -1.23 -1.26
N LEU A 34 19.49 -2.09 -2.02
CA LEU A 34 18.06 -1.98 -2.27
C LEU A 34 17.32 -2.69 -1.15
N VAL A 35 16.26 -2.08 -0.64
CA VAL A 35 15.28 -2.74 0.22
C VAL A 35 13.97 -2.84 -0.53
N ASN A 36 13.38 -4.02 -0.45
CA ASN A 36 12.07 -4.31 -0.99
C ASN A 36 11.07 -4.58 0.14
N VAL A 37 9.81 -4.36 -0.14
CA VAL A 37 8.71 -4.43 0.83
C VAL A 37 7.53 -5.13 0.19
N SER A 38 6.86 -5.97 0.97
CA SER A 38 5.68 -6.73 0.55
C SER A 38 4.79 -7.00 1.75
N TYR A 39 3.58 -7.50 1.55
CA TYR A 39 2.79 -8.08 2.63
C TYR A 39 3.37 -9.42 3.07
N VAL A 40 3.18 -9.74 4.36
CA VAL A 40 3.50 -11.06 4.92
C VAL A 40 2.65 -12.16 4.29
N ASN A 41 1.41 -11.85 3.90
CA ASN A 41 0.53 -12.72 3.14
C ASN A 41 -0.06 -11.94 1.95
N ALA A 42 0.69 -11.88 0.85
CA ALA A 42 0.33 -11.07 -0.31
C ALA A 42 -0.75 -11.69 -1.21
N THR A 43 -1.21 -12.91 -0.93
CA THR A 43 -2.14 -13.65 -1.79
C THR A 43 -3.46 -12.89 -1.94
N GLY A 44 -3.80 -12.50 -3.18
CA GLY A 44 -5.04 -11.77 -3.48
C GLY A 44 -5.06 -10.30 -3.07
N LEU A 45 -3.94 -9.75 -2.55
CA LEU A 45 -3.81 -8.32 -2.26
C LEU A 45 -3.23 -7.56 -3.46
N PRO A 46 -3.68 -6.32 -3.73
CA PRO A 46 -3.06 -5.47 -4.72
C PRO A 46 -1.63 -5.14 -4.31
N PRO A 47 -0.71 -4.89 -5.27
CA PRO A 47 0.67 -4.53 -4.95
C PRO A 47 0.72 -3.26 -4.09
N LEU A 48 1.73 -3.21 -3.21
CA LEU A 48 2.05 -1.99 -2.48
C LEU A 48 2.40 -0.86 -3.45
N ARG A 49 2.10 0.38 -3.03
CA ARG A 49 2.47 1.58 -3.78
C ARG A 49 3.52 2.37 -2.99
N PRO A 50 4.52 3.00 -3.65
CA PRO A 50 4.90 2.78 -5.04
C PRO A 50 5.29 1.32 -5.31
N ALA A 51 4.90 0.80 -6.48
CA ALA A 51 5.25 -0.55 -6.91
C ALA A 51 6.70 -0.50 -7.42
N GLY A 52 7.65 -0.86 -6.58
CA GLY A 52 9.05 -0.81 -6.97
C GLY A 52 9.97 -0.67 -5.79
N SER A 53 10.86 -1.65 -5.67
CA SER A 53 12.04 -1.65 -4.83
C SER A 53 12.92 -0.41 -5.07
N GLY A 54 13.68 -0.04 -4.04
CA GLY A 54 14.83 0.84 -4.23
C GLY A 54 14.89 2.07 -3.34
N TYR A 55 14.46 1.95 -2.09
CA TYR A 55 14.86 2.92 -1.09
C TYR A 55 16.37 2.74 -0.83
N SER A 56 17.17 3.74 -1.19
CA SER A 56 18.62 3.71 -1.02
C SER A 56 19.01 3.96 0.44
N VAL A 57 19.91 3.13 0.96
CA VAL A 57 20.56 3.38 2.25
C VAL A 57 21.32 4.71 2.18
N GLU A 58 21.00 5.67 3.05
CA GLU A 58 21.71 6.97 3.12
C GLU A 58 23.05 6.85 3.87
N GLY A 59 23.95 5.95 3.45
CA GLY A 59 25.27 5.73 4.05
C GLY A 59 25.31 5.32 5.54
N THR A 60 24.15 5.26 6.20
CA THR A 60 23.96 5.05 7.64
C THR A 60 23.38 3.67 7.96
N GLY A 61 23.16 2.83 6.95
CA GLY A 61 22.47 1.55 7.11
C GLY A 61 20.98 1.68 7.39
N VAL A 62 20.41 2.88 7.30
CA VAL A 62 18.98 3.14 7.53
C VAL A 62 18.29 3.43 6.20
N VAL A 63 17.12 2.83 6.05
CA VAL A 63 16.22 3.03 4.92
C VAL A 63 14.93 3.65 5.41
N ASN A 64 14.65 4.88 4.97
CA ASN A 64 13.43 5.61 5.30
C ASN A 64 12.43 5.50 4.15
N PHE A 65 11.23 5.04 4.48
CA PHE A 65 10.09 5.05 3.55
C PHE A 65 9.36 6.38 3.72
N THR A 66 8.80 6.91 2.63
CA THR A 66 8.14 8.23 2.64
C THR A 66 6.73 8.21 2.04
N ASP A 67 6.46 7.25 1.17
CA ASP A 67 5.26 7.21 0.33
C ASP A 67 4.61 5.82 0.25
N LEU A 68 4.96 4.91 1.17
CA LEU A 68 4.40 3.57 1.20
C LEU A 68 2.90 3.63 1.49
N ALA A 69 2.14 2.98 0.62
CA ALA A 69 0.70 2.98 0.60
C ALA A 69 0.15 1.58 0.36
N VAL A 70 -0.90 1.27 1.12
CA VAL A 70 -1.68 0.04 1.11
C VAL A 70 -3.09 0.39 0.64
N ALA A 71 -3.39 0.04 -0.60
CA ALA A 71 -4.63 0.47 -1.26
C ALA A 71 -5.88 -0.20 -0.67
N GLN A 72 -5.82 -1.51 -0.46
CA GLN A 72 -6.96 -2.29 0.02
C GLN A 72 -7.19 -2.09 1.52
N ALA A 73 -8.42 -1.71 1.89
CA ALA A 73 -8.85 -1.68 3.27
C ALA A 73 -9.00 -3.10 3.85
N GLY A 74 -8.60 -3.26 5.12
CA GLY A 74 -8.65 -4.53 5.82
C GLY A 74 -7.94 -4.48 7.18
N PRO A 75 -8.32 -5.36 8.12
CA PRO A 75 -7.66 -5.46 9.41
C PRO A 75 -6.37 -6.30 9.33
N ASN A 76 -5.50 -6.14 10.34
CA ASN A 76 -4.35 -7.02 10.60
C ASN A 76 -3.36 -7.16 9.42
N MET A 77 -3.15 -6.09 8.66
CA MET A 77 -2.16 -6.08 7.60
C MET A 77 -0.76 -6.02 8.19
N SER A 78 0.20 -6.72 7.58
CA SER A 78 1.60 -6.74 8.03
C SER A 78 2.52 -6.67 6.83
N LEU A 79 3.59 -5.90 6.97
CA LEU A 79 4.64 -5.73 5.96
C LEU A 79 5.87 -6.56 6.34
N VAL A 80 6.53 -7.06 5.32
CA VAL A 80 7.82 -7.74 5.41
C VAL A 80 8.81 -7.04 4.49
N PHE A 81 10.03 -6.85 4.99
CA PHE A 81 11.08 -6.12 4.32
C PHE A 81 12.25 -7.06 4.02
N PHE A 82 12.80 -6.98 2.80
CA PHE A 82 13.88 -7.84 2.32
C PHE A 82 15.04 -7.00 1.78
N SER A 83 16.26 -7.52 1.91
CA SER A 83 17.43 -6.96 1.23
C SER A 83 17.50 -7.48 -0.21
N GLY A 84 17.82 -6.57 -1.13
CA GLY A 84 17.97 -6.84 -2.56
C GLY A 84 16.76 -6.43 -3.41
N ALA A 85 16.92 -6.52 -4.73
CA ALA A 85 15.89 -6.15 -5.70
C ALA A 85 14.71 -7.14 -5.76
N GLU A 86 14.91 -8.39 -5.35
CA GLU A 86 13.94 -9.47 -5.51
C GLU A 86 13.01 -9.61 -4.29
N VAL A 87 11.72 -9.83 -4.59
CA VAL A 87 10.68 -10.17 -3.61
C VAL A 87 10.75 -11.67 -3.34
N HIS A 88 10.85 -12.10 -2.07
CA HIS A 88 10.53 -13.48 -1.64
C HIS A 88 11.41 -14.66 -2.14
N ALA A 89 12.59 -14.44 -2.72
CA ALA A 89 13.46 -15.53 -3.20
C ALA A 89 14.23 -16.28 -2.07
N GLY A 90 13.51 -16.92 -1.14
CA GLY A 90 14.09 -17.79 -0.09
C GLY A 90 15.02 -17.09 0.91
N ARG A 91 15.03 -15.76 0.94
CA ARG A 91 15.86 -14.97 1.87
C ARG A 91 15.15 -14.76 3.20
N ALA A 92 15.94 -14.76 4.27
CA ALA A 92 15.46 -14.30 5.57
C ALA A 92 15.08 -12.80 5.47
N PRO A 93 13.92 -12.40 5.98
CA PRO A 93 13.52 -11.01 5.99
C PRO A 93 14.39 -10.20 6.94
N LEU A 94 14.60 -8.93 6.60
CA LEU A 94 15.27 -7.97 7.46
C LEU A 94 14.39 -7.62 8.67
N PHE A 95 13.08 -7.52 8.43
CA PHE A 95 12.14 -6.98 9.40
C PHE A 95 10.71 -7.37 9.07
N TYR A 96 9.92 -7.57 10.11
CA TYR A 96 8.46 -7.68 10.06
C TYR A 96 7.86 -6.47 10.78
N SER A 97 6.84 -5.87 10.19
CA SER A 97 6.08 -4.85 10.90
C SER A 97 5.18 -5.48 11.96
N ALA A 98 4.83 -4.69 12.97
CA ALA A 98 3.62 -4.98 13.75
C ALA A 98 2.39 -4.96 12.81
N PRO A 99 1.32 -5.70 13.15
CA PRO A 99 0.07 -5.60 12.41
C PRO A 99 -0.53 -4.20 12.54
N PHE A 100 -1.18 -3.74 11.48
CA PHE A 100 -1.91 -2.47 11.46
C PHE A 100 -3.18 -2.62 10.60
N ASP A 101 -4.11 -1.70 10.82
CA ASP A 101 -5.37 -1.69 10.08
C ASP A 101 -5.35 -0.65 8.98
N VAL A 102 -6.02 -0.97 7.87
CA VAL A 102 -6.29 -0.04 6.78
C VAL A 102 -7.79 0.17 6.71
N VAL A 103 -8.20 1.41 6.94
CA VAL A 103 -9.61 1.79 6.89
C VAL A 103 -9.93 2.47 5.56
N ILE A 104 -11.20 2.40 5.17
CA ILE A 104 -11.73 3.18 4.05
C ILE A 104 -11.51 4.65 4.37
N GLY A 105 -10.94 5.38 3.42
CA GLY A 105 -10.69 6.81 3.53
C GLY A 105 -11.86 7.68 3.09
N ASP A 106 -11.63 8.99 3.13
CA ASP A 106 -12.60 9.96 2.64
C ASP A 106 -12.91 9.77 1.15
N PRO A 107 -14.13 10.07 0.71
CA PRO A 107 -14.50 10.14 -0.71
C PRO A 107 -13.48 10.91 -1.54
N PHE A 108 -13.07 10.33 -2.66
CA PHE A 108 -12.07 10.91 -3.57
C PHE A 108 -12.52 10.93 -5.02
N SER A 109 -13.18 9.86 -5.49
CA SER A 109 -13.69 9.76 -6.86
C SER A 109 -15.06 9.10 -6.91
N PHE A 110 -15.74 9.27 -8.05
CA PHE A 110 -16.96 8.54 -8.38
C PHE A 110 -16.71 7.68 -9.60
N ASP A 111 -17.21 6.45 -9.59
CA ASP A 111 -17.32 5.60 -10.76
C ASP A 111 -18.79 5.40 -11.11
N LEU A 112 -19.12 5.51 -12.40
CA LEU A 112 -20.44 5.15 -12.89
C LEU A 112 -20.54 3.62 -12.91
N LEU A 113 -21.44 3.08 -12.11
CA LEU A 113 -21.70 1.65 -12.01
C LEU A 113 -22.68 1.20 -13.10
N GLN A 114 -23.61 2.07 -13.47
CA GLN A 114 -24.63 1.79 -14.46
C GLN A 114 -24.84 3.00 -15.36
N HIS A 115 -24.70 2.78 -16.67
CA HIS A 115 -25.04 3.79 -17.67
C HIS A 115 -26.55 3.88 -17.87
N PRO A 116 -27.09 5.08 -18.14
CA PRO A 116 -28.48 5.21 -18.52
C PRO A 116 -28.72 4.54 -19.88
N ALA A 117 -29.81 3.80 -20.00
CA ALA A 117 -30.30 3.30 -21.29
C ALA A 117 -31.15 4.36 -22.00
N SER A 118 -31.54 4.12 -23.25
CA SER A 118 -32.38 5.05 -24.01
C SER A 118 -33.72 5.32 -23.33
N SER A 119 -34.23 6.54 -23.55
CA SER A 119 -35.57 6.96 -23.19
C SER A 119 -36.09 8.02 -24.16
N TRP A 120 -37.40 8.24 -24.13
CA TRP A 120 -38.06 9.30 -24.88
C TRP A 120 -37.93 10.64 -24.14
N ALA A 121 -38.05 11.74 -24.87
CA ALA A 121 -38.02 13.06 -24.26
C ALA A 121 -39.17 13.22 -23.26
N GLY A 122 -38.85 13.61 -22.03
CA GLY A 122 -39.81 13.75 -20.93
C GLY A 122 -40.04 12.49 -20.10
N GLU A 123 -39.47 11.34 -20.49
CA GLU A 123 -39.60 10.07 -19.77
C GLU A 123 -38.32 9.74 -18.98
N PRO A 124 -38.42 9.07 -17.82
CA PRO A 124 -37.25 8.58 -17.10
C PRO A 124 -36.50 7.52 -17.91
N PHE A 125 -35.20 7.35 -17.64
CA PHE A 125 -34.44 6.26 -18.26
C PHE A 125 -35.00 4.89 -17.89
N SER A 126 -35.11 4.01 -18.90
CA SER A 126 -35.50 2.61 -18.70
C SER A 126 -34.52 1.85 -17.80
N VAL A 127 -33.26 2.30 -17.79
CA VAL A 127 -32.24 1.92 -16.81
C VAL A 127 -31.76 3.19 -16.12
N GLN A 128 -31.95 3.27 -14.80
CA GLN A 128 -31.47 4.40 -14.02
C GLN A 128 -29.94 4.33 -13.87
N PRO A 129 -29.22 5.44 -14.05
CA PRO A 129 -27.80 5.46 -13.79
C PRO A 129 -27.52 5.35 -12.29
N SER A 130 -26.45 4.66 -11.94
CA SER A 130 -25.98 4.56 -10.56
C SER A 130 -24.48 4.80 -10.50
N MET A 131 -24.04 5.38 -9.38
CA MET A 131 -22.63 5.71 -9.13
C MET A 131 -22.20 5.12 -7.79
N VAL A 132 -20.89 4.88 -7.67
CA VAL A 132 -20.26 4.48 -6.42
C VAL A 132 -19.16 5.47 -6.07
N LEU A 133 -19.07 5.81 -4.78
CA LEU A 133 -17.97 6.60 -4.25
C LEU A 133 -16.77 5.70 -3.98
N ARG A 134 -15.57 6.18 -4.31
CA ARG A 134 -14.31 5.53 -3.96
C ARG A 134 -13.38 6.46 -3.20
N ASP A 135 -12.61 5.89 -2.29
CA ASP A 135 -11.48 6.58 -1.64
C ASP A 135 -10.23 6.58 -2.54
N ARG A 136 -9.14 7.21 -2.07
CA ARG A 136 -7.85 7.24 -2.77
C ARG A 136 -7.19 5.86 -2.97
N GLY A 137 -7.57 4.87 -2.17
CA GLY A 137 -7.14 3.49 -2.28
C GLY A 137 -7.97 2.66 -3.26
N GLY A 138 -9.07 3.23 -3.79
CA GLY A 138 -10.02 2.54 -4.65
C GLY A 138 -11.08 1.74 -3.90
N ASN A 139 -11.14 1.85 -2.57
CA ASN A 139 -12.16 1.19 -1.76
C ASN A 139 -13.51 1.89 -1.95
N VAL A 140 -14.60 1.12 -2.01
CA VAL A 140 -15.95 1.68 -2.08
C VAL A 140 -16.30 2.33 -0.75
N VAL A 141 -16.65 3.61 -0.79
CA VAL A 141 -17.08 4.36 0.40
C VAL A 141 -18.57 4.11 0.63
N PRO A 142 -18.97 3.56 1.80
CA PRO A 142 -20.37 3.43 2.15
C PRO A 142 -21.02 4.81 2.24
N ILE A 143 -22.11 5.01 1.50
CA ILE A 143 -22.99 6.16 1.68
C ILE A 143 -23.97 5.85 2.82
N PRO A 144 -24.14 6.77 3.81
CA PRO A 144 -25.10 6.59 4.89
C PRO A 144 -26.55 6.68 4.43
#